data_AF-A0A6A6LTJ6-F1
#
_entry.id   AF-A0A6A6LTJ6-F1
#
_cell.length_a   1.000
_cell.length_b   1.000
_cell.length_c   1.000
_cell.angle_alpha   90.00
_cell.angle_beta   90.00
_cell.angle_gamma   90.00
#
_symmetry.space_group_name_H-M   'P 1'
#
loop_
_entity.id
_entity.type
_entity.pdbx_description
1 polymer ?
#
loop_
_entity_poly.entity_id
_entity_poly.type
_entity_poly.pdbx_seq_one_letter_code
_entity_poly.pdbx_strand_id
1 'polypeptide(L)'
;MVGHFISLYNVQLAKVNLVLCEEIKHAVPYSWDPASLASFIESYGTHIITSATIGGRDVVYIRQHQSSSLSVSDIESYVEDIADQRFQDSKSQPSAGPLKYKDKDVTVIFRRRGGDDLEQSHAKWAETVQLAPDVINMTFTPIVSLLEGAPGMKHLARAIDLYLEYKPPIEDLQYFLDFQIARVWAPEQNNLQRKEPVCQSLQFSLMGPKLYISPDQVTVGRKPVTGLRLGLEGIKQNRLSIHLQHLVSLPKILHHTGMHT
;
A
#
# COMPACT_ATOMS: atom_id res chain seq x y z
N MET A 1 21.50 -2.44 2.43
CA MET A 1 21.61 -1.19 3.22
C MET A 1 22.80 -1.36 4.13
N VAL A 2 23.70 -0.40 4.19
CA VAL A 2 24.82 -0.38 5.15
C VAL A 2 24.85 0.99 5.82
N GLY A 3 25.18 1.03 7.11
CA GLY A 3 25.24 2.28 7.85
C GLY A 3 25.76 2.13 9.26
N HIS A 4 26.20 3.25 9.83
CA HIS A 4 26.67 3.36 11.20
C HIS A 4 25.60 4.00 12.08
N PHE A 5 25.42 3.46 13.28
CA PHE A 5 24.42 3.88 14.24
C PHE A 5 25.09 4.17 15.58
N ILE A 6 24.94 5.40 16.07
CA ILE A 6 25.41 5.85 17.37
C ILE A 6 24.17 6.02 18.23
N SER A 7 23.91 5.08 19.14
CA SER A 7 22.80 5.16 20.08
C SER A 7 23.28 5.84 21.36
N LEU A 8 22.70 7.00 21.71
CA LEU A 8 23.02 7.70 22.96
C LEU A 8 22.01 7.38 24.05
N TYR A 9 20.72 7.48 23.73
CA TYR A 9 19.63 7.30 24.67
C TYR A 9 18.52 6.44 24.06
N ASN A 10 17.85 5.67 24.90
CA ASN A 10 16.60 5.00 24.53
C ASN A 10 15.49 5.54 25.42
N VAL A 11 14.46 6.10 24.80
CA VAL A 11 13.25 6.56 25.48
C VAL A 11 12.17 5.54 25.21
N GLN A 12 11.62 4.94 26.26
CA GLN A 12 10.55 3.96 26.18
C GLN A 12 9.41 4.34 27.11
N LEU A 13 8.18 4.07 26.68
CA LEU A 13 7.02 4.19 27.55
C LEU A 13 7.16 3.22 28.74
N ALA A 14 7.24 3.77 29.95
CA ALA A 14 7.43 3.00 31.17
C ALA A 14 6.20 2.15 31.56
N LYS A 15 5.01 2.56 31.09
CA LYS A 15 3.75 1.92 31.46
C LYS A 15 3.41 0.79 30.48
N VAL A 16 3.26 -0.42 31.01
CA VAL A 16 2.89 -1.61 30.23
C VAL A 16 1.40 -1.57 29.82
N ASN A 17 0.54 -1.05 30.70
CA ASN A 17 -0.91 -0.93 30.46
C ASN A 17 -1.26 0.47 29.95
N LEU A 18 -0.93 0.74 28.69
CA LEU A 18 -1.32 1.97 28.02
C LEU A 18 -2.85 2.02 27.86
N VAL A 19 -3.43 3.18 28.10
CA VAL A 19 -4.85 3.42 27.92
C VAL A 19 -4.99 4.67 27.06
N LEU A 20 -5.75 4.56 25.97
CA LEU A 20 -6.06 5.72 25.14
C LEU A 20 -6.92 6.71 25.91
N CYS A 21 -6.68 8.00 25.69
CA CYS A 21 -7.56 9.05 26.20
C CYS A 21 -8.98 8.86 25.66
N GLU A 22 -9.98 9.25 26.45
CA GLU A 22 -11.38 9.00 26.11
C GLU A 22 -11.77 9.67 24.80
N GLU A 23 -11.20 10.83 24.48
CA GLU A 23 -11.47 11.55 23.22
C GLU A 23 -11.14 10.68 21.99
N ILE A 24 -10.03 9.94 22.03
CA ILE A 24 -9.62 9.06 20.92
C ILE A 24 -10.57 7.86 20.82
N LYS A 25 -11.00 7.30 21.96
CA LYS A 25 -11.98 6.20 21.98
C LYS A 25 -13.32 6.63 21.39
N HIS A 26 -13.79 7.84 21.73
CA HIS A 26 -15.04 8.39 21.20
C HIS A 26 -14.97 8.74 19.71
N ALA A 27 -13.77 8.99 19.18
CA ALA A 27 -13.56 9.23 17.75
C ALA A 27 -13.65 7.95 16.90
N VAL A 28 -13.65 6.75 17.50
CA VAL A 28 -13.73 5.48 16.75
C VAL A 28 -15.11 5.33 16.11
N PRO A 29 -15.20 5.17 14.77
CA PRO A 29 -16.48 5.01 14.10
C PRO A 29 -17.16 3.68 14.43
N TYR A 30 -18.44 3.73 14.77
CA TYR A 30 -19.25 2.54 15.14
C TYR A 30 -19.53 1.59 13.96
N SER A 31 -19.54 2.12 12.75
CA SER A 31 -19.88 1.40 11.50
C SER A 31 -18.83 1.63 10.42
N TRP A 32 -18.94 0.89 9.31
CA TRP A 32 -18.18 1.19 8.10
C TRP A 32 -18.64 2.52 7.48
N ASP A 33 -18.05 3.62 7.96
CA ASP A 33 -18.22 4.95 7.38
C ASP A 33 -16.88 5.48 6.82
N PRO A 34 -16.69 5.48 5.49
CA PRO A 34 -15.43 5.81 4.85
C PRO A 34 -14.84 7.17 5.25
N ALA A 35 -15.67 8.21 5.36
CA ALA A 35 -15.23 9.56 5.72
C ALA A 35 -14.72 9.60 7.16
N SER A 36 -15.48 9.07 8.12
CA SER A 36 -15.07 9.04 9.53
C SER A 36 -13.83 8.16 9.75
N LEU A 37 -13.73 7.03 9.05
CA LEU A 37 -12.57 6.13 9.13
C LEU A 37 -11.30 6.79 8.57
N ALA A 38 -11.40 7.45 7.42
CA ALA A 38 -10.29 8.18 6.82
C ALA A 38 -9.83 9.33 7.73
N SER A 39 -10.78 10.11 8.26
CA SER A 39 -10.51 11.21 9.18
C SER A 39 -9.84 10.74 10.47
N PHE A 40 -10.23 9.58 11.02
CA PHE A 40 -9.56 8.99 12.17
C PHE A 40 -8.09 8.67 11.85
N ILE A 41 -7.82 7.98 10.73
CA ILE A 41 -6.47 7.59 10.32
C ILE A 41 -5.60 8.82 10.04
N GLU A 42 -6.16 9.86 9.42
CA GLU A 42 -5.47 11.12 9.18
C GLU A 42 -5.11 11.85 10.48
N SER A 43 -6.06 11.90 11.43
CA SER A 43 -5.90 12.67 12.68
C SER A 43 -5.02 11.97 13.71
N TYR A 44 -5.14 10.65 13.84
CA TYR A 44 -4.49 9.88 14.91
C TYR A 44 -3.43 8.90 14.41
N GLY A 45 -3.34 8.68 13.10
CA GLY A 45 -2.46 7.68 12.51
C GLY A 45 -2.93 6.25 12.74
N THR A 46 -2.02 5.30 12.50
CA THR A 46 -2.29 3.86 12.59
C THR A 46 -1.60 3.19 13.78
N HIS A 47 -0.54 3.81 14.30
CA HIS A 47 0.33 3.27 15.33
C HIS A 47 0.75 4.34 16.33
N ILE A 48 1.04 3.89 17.55
CA ILE A 48 1.60 4.71 18.62
C ILE A 48 3.08 4.37 18.75
N ILE A 49 3.92 5.39 18.90
CA ILE A 49 5.35 5.23 19.18
C ILE A 49 5.51 4.75 20.63
N THR A 50 6.10 3.57 20.83
CA THR A 50 6.29 2.97 22.16
C THR A 50 7.73 3.10 22.67
N SER A 51 8.70 3.21 21.76
CA SER A 51 10.04 3.65 22.08
C SER A 51 10.70 4.40 20.93
N ALA A 52 11.70 5.22 21.26
CA ALA A 52 12.54 5.94 20.31
C ALA A 52 14.00 5.83 20.76
N THR A 53 14.88 5.48 19.83
CA THR A 53 16.32 5.55 20.02
C THR A 53 16.82 6.90 19.51
N ILE A 54 17.51 7.63 20.38
CA ILE A 54 18.06 8.97 20.12
C ILE A 54 19.58 8.87 19.96
N GLY A 55 20.11 9.51 18.92
CA GLY A 55 21.53 9.55 18.64
C GLY A 55 21.81 10.00 17.20
N GLY A 56 22.68 9.28 16.50
CA GLY A 56 23.08 9.59 15.13
C GLY A 56 23.04 8.35 14.24
N ARG A 57 22.61 8.51 12.99
CA ARG A 57 22.71 7.44 11.99
C ARG A 57 23.22 8.01 10.68
N ASP A 58 24.11 7.25 10.04
CA ASP A 58 24.62 7.54 8.72
C ASP A 58 24.47 6.31 7.84
N VAL A 59 23.52 6.35 6.90
CA VAL A 59 23.06 5.17 6.16
C VAL A 59 23.12 5.41 4.66
N VAL A 60 23.61 4.39 3.93
CA VAL A 60 23.61 4.32 2.48
C VAL A 60 22.50 3.39 2.01
N TYR A 61 21.61 3.94 1.19
CA TYR A 61 20.59 3.18 0.47
C TYR A 61 20.96 3.07 -1.00
N ILE A 62 20.67 1.90 -1.57
CA ILE A 62 20.88 1.63 -2.98
C ILE A 62 19.54 1.25 -3.58
N ARG A 63 19.13 1.98 -4.62
CA ARG A 63 17.93 1.69 -5.39
C ARG A 63 18.33 1.20 -6.77
N GLN A 64 18.04 -0.06 -7.05
CA GLN A 64 18.19 -0.65 -8.38
C GLN A 64 16.97 -0.29 -9.24
N HIS A 65 17.20 0.24 -10.45
CA HIS A 65 16.13 0.44 -11.43
C HIS A 65 15.83 -0.85 -12.18
N GLN A 66 14.62 -0.98 -12.74
CA GLN A 66 14.19 -2.16 -13.49
C GLN A 66 15.05 -2.44 -14.73
N SER A 67 15.71 -1.41 -15.27
CA SER A 67 16.64 -1.52 -16.41
C SER A 67 18.02 -2.05 -16.03
N SER A 68 18.36 -2.07 -14.73
CA SER A 68 19.67 -2.52 -14.26
C SER A 68 19.83 -4.03 -14.43
N SER A 69 20.93 -4.45 -15.07
CA SER A 69 21.30 -5.85 -15.28
C SER A 69 22.12 -6.45 -14.14
N LEU A 70 22.33 -5.71 -13.05
CA LEU A 70 23.15 -6.18 -11.93
C LEU A 70 22.52 -7.35 -11.19
N SER A 71 23.35 -8.33 -10.84
CA SER A 71 22.98 -9.40 -9.92
C SER A 71 22.98 -8.92 -8.46
N VAL A 72 22.42 -9.74 -7.57
CA VAL A 72 22.43 -9.45 -6.12
C VAL A 72 23.87 -9.30 -5.60
N SER A 73 24.79 -10.19 -6.00
CA SER A 73 26.19 -10.13 -5.56
C SER A 73 26.92 -8.90 -6.08
N ASP A 74 26.61 -8.45 -7.30
CA ASP A 74 27.17 -7.18 -7.82
C ASP A 74 26.72 -5.99 -6.97
N ILE A 75 25.47 -6.00 -6.50
CA ILE A 75 24.93 -4.95 -5.63
C ILE A 75 25.57 -5.03 -4.25
N GLU A 76 25.78 -6.22 -3.69
CA GLU A 76 26.44 -6.40 -2.40
C GLU A 76 27.86 -5.84 -2.41
N SER A 77 28.69 -6.26 -3.36
CA SER A 77 30.05 -5.72 -3.53
C SER A 77 30.02 -4.21 -3.77
N TYR A 78 29.03 -3.72 -4.52
CA TYR A 78 28.85 -2.29 -4.76
C TYR A 78 28.49 -1.50 -3.50
N VAL A 79 27.68 -2.07 -2.60
CA VAL A 79 27.38 -1.48 -1.30
C VAL A 79 28.62 -1.43 -0.42
N GLU A 80 29.43 -2.49 -0.42
CA GLU A 80 30.67 -2.57 0.35
C GLU A 80 31.68 -1.51 -0.09
N ASP A 81 31.91 -1.36 -1.40
CA ASP A 81 32.81 -0.33 -1.94
C ASP A 81 32.41 1.09 -1.49
N ILE A 82 31.10 1.39 -1.51
CA ILE A 82 30.58 2.70 -1.07
C ILE A 82 30.73 2.88 0.44
N ALA A 83 30.48 1.82 1.20
CA ALA A 83 30.61 1.83 2.65
C ALA A 83 32.06 2.09 3.07
N ASP A 84 33.01 1.41 2.44
CA ASP A 84 34.44 1.59 2.69
C ASP A 84 34.87 3.03 2.43
N GLN A 85 34.47 3.60 1.29
CA GLN A 85 34.81 4.99 0.99
C GLN A 85 34.16 6.02 1.92
N ARG A 86 32.93 5.74 2.39
CA ARG A 86 32.18 6.67 3.25
C ARG A 86 32.63 6.61 4.70
N PHE A 87 32.96 5.42 5.20
CA PHE A 87 33.17 5.17 6.62
C PHE A 87 34.63 4.93 7.00
N GLN A 88 35.54 4.69 6.04
CA GLN A 88 36.96 4.62 6.36
C GLN A 88 37.56 6.01 6.57
N ASP A 89 38.26 6.18 7.69
CA ASP A 89 39.02 7.38 7.99
C ASP A 89 40.24 7.49 7.08
N SER A 90 40.20 8.44 6.14
CA SER A 90 41.29 8.71 5.23
C SER A 90 42.51 9.29 5.97
N LYS A 91 43.42 8.44 6.44
CA LYS A 91 44.85 8.79 6.34
C LYS A 91 45.30 8.37 4.95
N SER A 92 45.43 9.37 4.07
CA SER A 92 46.06 9.33 2.75
C SER A 92 45.47 8.39 1.69
N GLN A 93 44.43 8.83 0.98
CA GLN A 93 44.33 8.57 -0.47
C GLN A 93 43.76 9.79 -1.20
N PRO A 94 44.24 10.08 -2.42
CA PRO A 94 43.70 11.16 -3.22
C PRO A 94 42.26 10.79 -3.60
N SER A 95 41.34 11.75 -3.46
CA SER A 95 39.97 11.74 -4.00
C SER A 95 39.82 10.71 -5.11
N ALA A 96 39.35 9.51 -4.76
CA ALA A 96 38.98 8.51 -5.76
C ALA A 96 37.95 9.21 -6.65
N GLY A 97 38.27 9.34 -7.95
CA GLY A 97 37.43 10.08 -8.89
C GLY A 97 35.97 9.62 -8.82
N PRO A 98 35.01 10.47 -9.22
CA PRO A 98 33.59 10.16 -9.13
C PRO A 98 33.36 8.79 -9.74
N LEU A 99 32.99 7.83 -8.90
CA LEU A 99 32.84 6.47 -9.35
C LEU A 99 31.77 6.47 -10.44
N LYS A 100 32.03 5.71 -11.50
CA LYS A 100 31.13 5.57 -12.64
C LYS A 100 29.91 4.74 -12.24
N TYR A 101 29.10 5.33 -11.37
CA TYR A 101 27.91 4.77 -10.76
C TYR A 101 26.67 5.03 -11.62
N LYS A 102 26.73 6.06 -12.47
CA LYS A 102 25.69 6.38 -13.44
C LYS A 102 25.52 5.33 -14.54
N ASP A 103 26.56 4.53 -14.81
CA ASP A 103 26.54 3.53 -15.89
C ASP A 103 25.84 2.22 -15.50
N LYS A 104 25.41 2.07 -14.24
CA LYS A 104 24.84 0.81 -13.71
C LYS A 104 23.31 0.82 -13.48
N ASP A 105 22.62 1.90 -13.86
CA ASP A 105 21.18 2.10 -13.61
C ASP A 105 20.80 1.90 -12.13
N VAL A 106 21.62 2.45 -11.24
CA VAL A 106 21.44 2.40 -9.79
C VAL A 106 21.52 3.81 -9.21
N THR A 107 20.66 4.12 -8.24
CA THR A 107 20.70 5.38 -7.49
C THR A 107 21.21 5.13 -6.07
N VAL A 108 22.26 5.84 -5.70
CA VAL A 108 22.82 5.85 -4.33
C VAL A 108 22.21 7.01 -3.56
N ILE A 109 21.66 6.74 -2.39
CA ILE A 109 20.99 7.72 -1.54
C ILE A 109 21.64 7.70 -0.17
N PHE A 110 22.29 8.80 0.18
CA PHE A 110 22.87 9.01 1.50
C PHE A 110 21.83 9.65 2.42
N ARG A 111 21.63 9.05 3.60
CA ARG A 111 20.70 9.55 4.62
C ARG A 111 21.38 9.58 5.97
N ARG A 112 21.59 10.79 6.44
CA ARG A 112 22.09 11.08 7.78
C ARG A 112 20.95 11.64 8.65
N ARG A 113 21.00 11.36 9.95
CA ARG A 113 20.19 12.02 11.00
C ARG A 113 21.00 12.13 12.28
N GLY A 114 20.85 13.23 12.99
CA GLY A 114 21.62 13.54 14.20
C GLY A 114 23.06 13.94 13.87
N GLY A 115 23.63 14.84 14.67
CA GLY A 115 24.91 15.49 14.41
C GLY A 115 24.80 16.62 13.38
N ASP A 116 25.95 17.12 12.91
CA ASP A 116 26.05 18.13 11.87
C ASP A 116 26.03 17.49 10.48
N ASP A 117 24.94 17.70 9.73
CA ASP A 117 24.78 17.17 8.38
C ASP A 117 25.77 17.78 7.35
N LEU A 118 26.44 18.89 7.68
CA LEU A 118 27.43 19.54 6.80
C LEU A 118 28.82 18.88 6.86
N GLU A 119 29.15 18.20 7.96
CA GLU A 119 30.47 17.58 8.16
C GLU A 119 30.67 16.39 7.22
N GLN A 120 31.68 16.44 6.35
CA GLN A 120 31.86 15.39 5.34
C GLN A 120 32.53 14.14 5.90
N SER A 121 33.43 14.29 6.87
CA SER A 121 34.12 13.17 7.49
C SER A 121 33.18 12.42 8.44
N HIS A 122 33.11 11.10 8.28
CA HIS A 122 32.29 10.27 9.16
C HIS A 122 32.73 10.36 10.63
N ALA A 123 34.04 10.27 10.92
CA ALA A 123 34.55 10.36 12.29
C ALA A 123 34.24 11.70 12.94
N LYS A 124 34.47 12.82 12.23
CA LYS A 124 34.12 14.15 12.75
C LYS A 124 32.62 14.30 12.97
N TRP A 125 31.81 13.82 12.03
CA TRP A 125 30.36 13.81 12.18
C TRP A 125 29.94 13.02 13.43
N ALA A 126 30.53 11.85 13.67
CA ALA A 126 30.23 11.02 14.83
C ALA A 126 30.46 11.75 16.16
N GLU A 127 31.47 12.60 16.25
CA GLU A 127 31.74 13.44 17.43
C GLU A 127 30.62 14.48 17.66
N THR A 128 30.06 15.04 16.58
CA THR A 128 28.96 16.03 16.67
C THR A 128 27.63 15.45 17.14
N VAL A 129 27.43 14.13 17.03
CA VAL A 129 26.18 13.45 17.39
C VAL A 129 25.81 13.68 18.86
N GLN A 130 26.80 13.79 19.75
CA GLN A 130 26.54 14.07 21.16
C GLN A 130 25.93 15.45 21.40
N LEU A 131 26.27 16.44 20.56
CA LEU A 131 25.82 17.83 20.69
C LEU A 131 24.44 18.05 20.06
N ALA A 132 24.11 17.29 19.01
CA ALA A 132 22.87 17.47 18.25
C ALA A 132 22.21 16.12 17.87
N PRO A 133 21.85 15.25 18.83
CA PRO A 133 21.26 13.96 18.50
C PRO A 133 19.81 14.08 17.98
N ASP A 134 19.38 13.10 17.20
CA ASP A 134 18.03 13.01 16.63
C ASP A 134 17.46 11.59 16.79
N VAL A 135 16.17 11.39 16.50
CA VAL A 135 15.53 10.08 16.53
C VAL A 135 15.96 9.23 15.33
N ILE A 136 16.72 8.18 15.61
CA ILE A 136 17.33 7.30 14.61
C ILE A 136 16.54 6.01 14.39
N ASN A 137 15.77 5.58 15.40
CA ASN A 137 14.91 4.41 15.34
C ASN A 137 13.68 4.59 16.23
N MET A 138 12.57 3.95 15.89
CA MET A 138 11.34 3.94 16.68
C MET A 138 10.72 2.55 16.69
N THR A 139 10.04 2.20 17.78
CA THR A 139 9.15 1.04 17.84
C THR A 139 7.71 1.51 17.96
N PHE A 140 6.80 0.68 17.46
CA PHE A 140 5.41 1.05 17.26
C PHE A 140 4.48 -0.05 17.75
N THR A 141 3.30 0.35 18.20
CA THR A 141 2.20 -0.56 18.55
C THR A 141 0.92 -0.11 17.83
N PRO A 142 0.18 -1.01 17.16
CA PRO A 142 -1.05 -0.63 16.46
C PRO A 142 -2.06 0.01 17.41
N ILE A 143 -2.63 1.15 17.04
CA ILE A 143 -3.57 1.88 17.91
C ILE A 143 -4.80 1.04 18.28
N VAL A 144 -5.22 0.15 17.38
CA VAL A 144 -6.33 -0.78 17.59
C VAL A 144 -6.11 -1.79 18.71
N SER A 145 -4.86 -2.09 19.06
CA SER A 145 -4.55 -2.97 20.21
C SER A 145 -4.91 -2.34 21.55
N LEU A 146 -5.04 -1.01 21.61
CA LEU A 146 -5.45 -0.27 22.81
C LEU A 146 -6.94 0.08 22.82
N LEU A 147 -7.69 -0.38 21.82
CA LEU A 147 -9.13 -0.17 21.65
C LEU A 147 -9.94 -1.45 21.95
N GLU A 148 -9.39 -2.37 22.77
CA GLU A 148 -10.13 -3.55 23.19
C GLU A 148 -11.45 -3.17 23.87
N GLY A 149 -12.55 -3.76 23.39
CA GLY A 149 -13.91 -3.46 23.86
C GLY A 149 -14.55 -2.23 23.23
N ALA A 150 -13.84 -1.44 22.40
CA ALA A 150 -14.44 -0.29 21.73
C ALA A 150 -15.42 -0.75 20.62
N PRO A 151 -16.65 -0.23 20.60
CA PRO A 151 -17.59 -0.51 19.52
C PRO A 151 -17.04 0.03 18.20
N GLY A 152 -17.11 -0.77 17.14
CA GLY A 152 -16.62 -0.36 15.81
C GLY A 152 -15.13 -0.60 15.54
N MET A 153 -14.35 -1.08 16.53
CA MET A 153 -12.92 -1.38 16.37
C MET A 153 -12.61 -2.31 15.18
N LYS A 154 -13.49 -3.25 14.86
CA LYS A 154 -13.33 -4.14 13.68
C LYS A 154 -13.33 -3.37 12.35
N HIS A 155 -14.14 -2.33 12.23
CA HIS A 155 -14.18 -1.49 11.02
C HIS A 155 -12.90 -0.66 10.90
N LEU A 156 -12.45 -0.06 12.01
CA LEU A 156 -11.21 0.70 12.05
C LEU A 156 -9.99 -0.17 11.74
N ALA A 157 -9.88 -1.35 12.37
CA ALA A 157 -8.82 -2.31 12.09
C ALA A 157 -8.78 -2.67 10.61
N ARG A 158 -9.94 -3.01 10.01
CA ARG A 158 -10.01 -3.31 8.58
C ARG A 158 -9.61 -2.12 7.70
N ALA A 159 -10.01 -0.90 8.04
CA ALA A 159 -9.64 0.30 7.30
C ALA A 159 -8.12 0.58 7.38
N ILE A 160 -7.51 0.38 8.56
CA ILE A 160 -6.07 0.49 8.76
C ILE A 160 -5.32 -0.57 7.95
N ASP A 161 -5.77 -1.83 7.99
CA ASP A 161 -5.15 -2.92 7.20
C ASP A 161 -5.15 -2.58 5.71
N LEU A 162 -6.29 -2.11 5.20
CA LEU A 162 -6.45 -1.66 3.82
C LEU A 162 -5.54 -0.47 3.49
N TYR A 163 -5.42 0.52 4.38
CA TYR A 163 -4.52 1.64 4.19
C TYR A 163 -3.05 1.21 4.17
N LEU A 164 -2.65 0.28 5.04
CA LEU A 164 -1.26 -0.20 5.12
C LEU A 164 -0.88 -1.11 3.94
N GLU A 165 -1.83 -1.90 3.43
CA GLU A 165 -1.67 -2.79 2.28
C GLU A 165 -1.55 -2.00 0.97
N TYR A 166 -2.48 -1.07 0.71
CA TYR A 166 -2.57 -0.37 -0.58
C TYR A 166 -1.90 1.00 -0.58
N LYS A 167 -1.72 1.64 0.58
CA LYS A 167 -1.15 2.99 0.75
C LYS A 167 -1.67 4.01 -0.26
N PRO A 168 -3.00 4.16 -0.41
CA PRO A 168 -3.54 5.26 -1.20
C PRO A 168 -3.09 6.61 -0.62
N PRO A 169 -3.05 7.69 -1.42
CA PRO A 169 -2.90 9.06 -0.89
C PRO A 169 -3.93 9.31 0.22
N ILE A 170 -3.53 10.02 1.27
CA ILE A 170 -4.39 10.16 2.47
C ILE A 170 -5.66 10.95 2.15
N GLU A 171 -5.56 11.91 1.24
CA GLU A 171 -6.64 12.71 0.68
C GLU A 171 -7.70 11.88 -0.06
N ASP A 172 -7.31 10.73 -0.60
CA ASP A 172 -8.18 9.83 -1.37
C ASP A 172 -8.67 8.63 -0.56
N LEU A 173 -8.21 8.48 0.68
CA LEU A 173 -8.50 7.30 1.50
C LEU A 173 -10.01 7.10 1.69
N GLN A 174 -10.78 8.17 1.89
CA GLN A 174 -12.24 8.05 2.00
C GLN A 174 -12.88 7.44 0.75
N TYR A 175 -12.39 7.81 -0.45
CA TYR A 175 -12.92 7.29 -1.70
C TYR A 175 -12.51 5.85 -1.86
N PHE A 176 -11.24 5.55 -1.58
CA PHE A 176 -10.74 4.18 -1.61
C PHE A 176 -11.57 3.25 -0.70
N LEU A 177 -11.92 3.70 0.51
CA LEU A 177 -12.74 2.94 1.47
C LEU A 177 -14.21 2.81 1.04
N ASP A 178 -14.79 3.82 0.38
CA ASP A 178 -16.17 3.79 -0.14
C ASP A 178 -16.36 2.73 -1.24
N PHE A 179 -15.30 2.42 -1.98
CA PHE A 179 -15.31 1.37 -3.02
C PHE A 179 -14.97 -0.03 -2.48
N GLN A 180 -14.75 -0.22 -1.18
CA GLN A 180 -14.55 -1.53 -0.54
C GLN A 180 -15.88 -2.27 -0.33
N ILE A 181 -16.69 -2.33 -1.38
CA ILE A 181 -17.98 -2.99 -1.43
C ILE A 181 -17.78 -4.37 -2.06
N ALA A 182 -18.53 -5.37 -1.57
CA ALA A 182 -18.55 -6.69 -2.17
C ALA A 182 -18.91 -6.61 -3.66
N ARG A 183 -18.28 -7.50 -4.45
CA ARG A 183 -18.49 -7.62 -5.89
C ARG A 183 -19.26 -8.90 -6.17
N VAL A 184 -20.28 -8.81 -7.01
CA VAL A 184 -21.10 -9.95 -7.44
C VAL A 184 -21.22 -9.96 -8.96
N TRP A 185 -21.62 -11.10 -9.51
CA TRP A 185 -21.80 -11.28 -10.95
C TRP A 185 -23.29 -11.29 -11.31
N ALA A 186 -23.63 -10.57 -12.38
CA ALA A 186 -24.93 -10.62 -13.03
C ALA A 186 -24.81 -11.29 -14.42
N PRO A 187 -25.79 -12.09 -14.85
CA PRO A 187 -26.92 -12.56 -14.05
C PRO A 187 -26.47 -13.47 -12.90
N GLU A 188 -27.13 -13.39 -11.75
CA GLU A 188 -26.90 -14.34 -10.66
C GLU A 188 -27.26 -15.75 -11.17
N GLN A 189 -26.38 -16.72 -10.94
CA GLN A 189 -26.58 -18.10 -11.37
C GLN A 189 -27.80 -18.70 -10.66
N ASN A 190 -28.98 -18.53 -11.24
CA ASN A 190 -30.18 -19.19 -10.78
C ASN A 190 -30.24 -20.57 -11.45
N ASN A 191 -30.23 -21.65 -10.65
CA ASN A 191 -30.35 -23.05 -11.10
C ASN A 191 -31.71 -23.39 -11.74
N LEU A 192 -32.53 -22.40 -12.04
CA LEU A 192 -33.81 -22.59 -12.69
C LEU A 192 -33.55 -22.76 -14.19
N GLN A 193 -33.78 -23.98 -14.68
CA GLN A 193 -33.82 -24.31 -16.11
C GLN A 193 -34.79 -23.37 -16.84
N ARG A 194 -34.27 -22.22 -17.30
CA ARG A 194 -35.03 -21.34 -18.19
C ARG A 194 -35.26 -22.10 -19.48
N LYS A 195 -36.52 -22.13 -19.92
CA LYS A 195 -36.91 -22.62 -21.26
C LYS A 195 -36.00 -21.97 -22.30
N GLU A 196 -35.43 -22.80 -23.18
CA GLU A 196 -34.48 -22.36 -24.20
C GLU A 196 -35.11 -21.27 -25.07
N PRO A 197 -34.61 -20.02 -25.01
CA PRO A 197 -35.08 -18.97 -25.90
C PRO A 197 -34.60 -19.24 -27.32
N VAL A 198 -35.37 -18.81 -28.32
CA VAL A 198 -34.97 -18.85 -29.73
C VAL A 198 -33.77 -17.91 -29.91
N CYS A 199 -32.55 -18.47 -29.92
CA CYS A 199 -31.32 -17.70 -30.03
C CYS A 199 -30.94 -17.47 -31.49
N GLN A 200 -30.48 -16.26 -31.83
CA GLN A 200 -29.80 -16.03 -33.10
C GLN A 200 -28.46 -16.79 -33.11
N SER A 201 -28.08 -17.33 -34.27
CA SER A 201 -26.83 -18.08 -34.41
C SER A 201 -25.90 -17.42 -35.43
N LEU A 202 -24.64 -17.25 -35.06
CA LEU A 202 -23.57 -16.90 -35.99
C LEU A 202 -22.92 -18.18 -36.51
N GLN A 203 -22.68 -18.22 -37.82
CA GLN A 203 -21.96 -19.29 -38.49
C GLN A 203 -20.86 -18.68 -39.35
N PHE A 204 -19.60 -18.94 -38.98
CA PHE A 204 -18.44 -18.28 -39.61
C PHE A 204 -17.97 -18.96 -40.89
N SER A 205 -18.45 -20.17 -41.19
CA SER A 205 -18.17 -20.90 -42.44
C SER A 205 -19.38 -21.71 -42.88
N LEU A 206 -19.51 -21.97 -44.18
CA LEU A 206 -20.71 -22.59 -44.80
C LEU A 206 -21.16 -23.89 -44.12
N MET A 207 -20.21 -24.70 -43.64
CA MET A 207 -20.45 -25.97 -42.93
C MET A 207 -19.89 -25.96 -41.49
N GLY A 208 -19.63 -24.78 -40.93
CA GLY A 208 -19.00 -24.62 -39.61
C GLY A 208 -19.97 -24.76 -38.44
N PRO A 209 -19.44 -24.88 -37.21
CA PRO A 209 -20.25 -24.90 -35.99
C PRO A 209 -21.00 -23.58 -35.81
N LYS A 210 -22.21 -23.67 -35.25
CA LYS A 210 -23.06 -22.52 -34.93
C LYS A 210 -22.78 -22.03 -33.51
N LEU A 211 -22.48 -20.75 -33.37
CA LEU A 211 -22.39 -20.04 -32.09
C LEU A 211 -23.72 -19.34 -31.82
N TYR A 212 -24.40 -19.72 -30.75
CA TYR A 212 -25.67 -19.12 -30.35
C TYR A 212 -25.42 -17.92 -29.45
N ILE A 213 -26.11 -16.81 -29.70
CA ILE A 213 -26.03 -15.60 -28.87
C ILE A 213 -27.37 -15.41 -28.17
N SER A 214 -27.32 -15.26 -26.85
CA SER A 214 -28.51 -14.91 -26.07
C SER A 214 -28.88 -13.43 -26.34
N PRO A 215 -30.14 -13.13 -26.72
CA PRO A 215 -30.60 -11.74 -26.84
C PRO A 215 -30.89 -11.10 -25.47
N ASP A 216 -30.88 -11.88 -24.39
CA ASP A 216 -31.20 -11.41 -23.04
C ASP A 216 -30.22 -10.33 -22.58
N GLN A 217 -30.74 -9.14 -22.28
CA GLN A 217 -29.93 -8.05 -21.77
C GLN A 217 -29.54 -8.31 -20.30
N VAL A 218 -28.24 -8.25 -20.02
CA VAL A 218 -27.71 -8.27 -18.66
C VAL A 218 -27.75 -6.86 -18.09
N THR A 219 -28.54 -6.64 -17.04
CA THR A 219 -28.70 -5.34 -16.40
C THR A 219 -28.32 -5.40 -14.93
N VAL A 220 -27.59 -4.38 -14.45
CA VAL A 220 -27.15 -4.24 -13.05
C VAL A 220 -27.76 -3.00 -12.39
N GLY A 221 -28.76 -2.40 -13.03
CA GLY A 221 -29.35 -1.13 -12.61
C GLY A 221 -28.33 0.00 -12.59
N ARG A 222 -28.36 0.82 -11.54
CA ARG A 222 -27.44 1.95 -11.33
C ARG A 222 -26.11 1.55 -10.65
N LYS A 223 -25.84 0.25 -10.50
CA LYS A 223 -24.65 -0.23 -9.76
C LYS A 223 -23.40 -0.15 -10.66
N PRO A 224 -22.26 0.34 -10.15
CA PRO A 224 -21.04 0.41 -10.94
C PRO A 224 -20.59 -0.98 -11.40
N VAL A 225 -20.31 -1.12 -12.71
CA VAL A 225 -19.72 -2.32 -13.30
C VAL A 225 -18.20 -2.24 -13.11
N THR A 226 -17.62 -3.27 -12.53
CA THR A 226 -16.17 -3.37 -12.25
C THR A 226 -15.47 -4.40 -13.12
N GLY A 227 -16.22 -5.18 -13.90
CA GLY A 227 -15.64 -6.21 -14.75
C GLY A 227 -16.64 -6.81 -15.71
N LEU A 228 -16.12 -7.47 -16.74
CA LEU A 228 -16.89 -8.18 -17.76
C LEU A 228 -16.25 -9.56 -17.99
N ARG A 229 -17.09 -10.58 -18.12
CA ARG A 229 -16.67 -11.94 -18.45
C ARG A 229 -17.52 -12.44 -19.61
N LEU A 230 -16.85 -13.04 -20.59
CA LEU A 230 -17.48 -13.78 -21.68
C LEU A 230 -17.24 -15.26 -21.45
N GLY A 231 -18.27 -16.08 -21.64
CA GLY A 231 -18.18 -17.53 -21.43
C GLY A 231 -19.01 -18.29 -22.45
N LEU A 232 -18.65 -19.54 -22.69
CA LEU A 232 -19.44 -20.46 -23.49
C LEU A 232 -20.21 -21.41 -22.58
N GLU A 233 -21.54 -21.41 -22.70
CA GLU A 233 -22.46 -22.18 -21.88
C GLU A 233 -23.18 -23.28 -22.67
N GLY A 234 -23.90 -24.13 -21.94
CA GLY A 234 -24.64 -25.26 -22.47
C GLY A 234 -23.79 -26.52 -22.65
N ILE A 235 -24.45 -27.66 -22.85
CA ILE A 235 -23.79 -28.98 -22.95
C ILE A 235 -22.75 -29.00 -24.09
N LYS A 236 -23.03 -28.28 -25.19
CA LYS A 236 -22.15 -28.19 -26.36
C LYS A 236 -21.15 -27.04 -26.30
N GLN A 237 -21.13 -26.24 -25.22
CA GLN A 237 -20.29 -25.05 -25.07
C GLN A 237 -20.29 -24.14 -26.30
N ASN A 238 -21.46 -23.93 -26.89
CA ASN A 238 -21.62 -23.17 -28.13
C ASN A 238 -22.62 -22.03 -27.98
N ARG A 239 -22.91 -21.61 -26.75
CA ARG A 239 -23.74 -20.46 -26.44
C ARG A 239 -22.91 -19.38 -25.77
N LEU A 240 -22.77 -18.23 -26.40
CA LEU A 240 -22.09 -17.09 -25.81
C LEU A 240 -22.95 -16.49 -24.67
N SER A 241 -22.34 -16.37 -23.50
CA SER A 241 -22.87 -15.71 -22.32
C SER A 241 -22.02 -14.50 -21.96
N ILE A 242 -22.67 -13.46 -21.44
CA ILE A 242 -22.03 -12.26 -20.93
C ILE A 242 -22.37 -12.18 -19.46
N HIS A 243 -21.37 -11.94 -18.63
CA HIS A 243 -21.56 -11.65 -17.21
C HIS A 243 -20.90 -10.33 -16.86
N LEU A 244 -21.59 -9.52 -16.08
CA LEU A 244 -21.11 -8.25 -15.57
C LEU A 244 -20.80 -8.39 -14.08
N GLN A 245 -19.58 -8.08 -13.69
CA GLN A 245 -19.24 -7.92 -12.28
C GLN A 245 -19.63 -6.51 -11.85
N HIS A 246 -20.35 -6.37 -10.75
CA HIS A 246 -20.74 -5.08 -10.22
C HIS A 246 -20.68 -5.05 -8.69
N LEU A 247 -20.68 -3.84 -8.12
CA LEU A 247 -20.76 -3.65 -6.68
C LEU A 247 -22.17 -4.03 -6.18
N VAL A 248 -22.27 -4.65 -5.00
CA VAL A 248 -23.57 -5.06 -4.43
C VAL A 248 -24.47 -3.83 -4.17
N SER A 249 -23.88 -2.71 -3.78
CA SER A 249 -24.54 -1.42 -3.55
C SER A 249 -23.81 -0.28 -4.28
N LEU A 250 -24.51 0.84 -4.48
CA LEU A 250 -23.93 2.07 -5.01
C LEU A 250 -23.05 2.75 -3.94
N PRO A 251 -21.76 3.06 -4.22
CA PRO A 251 -20.90 3.84 -3.33
C PRO A 251 -21.54 5.18 -2.95
N LYS A 252 -21.42 5.61 -1.68
CA LYS A 252 -22.12 6.78 -1.15
C LYS A 252 -21.83 8.06 -1.94
N ILE A 253 -20.60 8.21 -2.43
CA ILE A 253 -20.21 9.37 -3.25
C ILE A 253 -21.07 9.52 -4.51
N LEU A 254 -21.50 8.40 -5.09
CA LEU A 254 -22.29 8.38 -6.32
C LEU A 254 -23.79 8.57 -6.08
N HIS A 255 -24.25 8.70 -4.83
CA HIS A 255 -25.66 8.97 -4.54
C HIS A 255 -26.04 10.42 -4.86
N HIS A 256 -25.09 11.34 -4.72
CA HIS A 256 -25.32 12.78 -4.84
C HIS A 256 -25.23 13.28 -6.30
N THR A 257 -24.65 12.48 -7.20
CA THR A 257 -24.59 12.77 -8.64
C THR A 257 -25.88 12.37 -9.38
N GLY A 258 -26.93 11.99 -8.65
CA GLY A 258 -28.21 11.51 -9.18
C GLY A 258 -29.22 12.57 -9.62
N MET A 259 -28.79 13.78 -9.99
CA MET A 259 -29.63 14.73 -10.73
C MET A 259 -29.02 15.00 -12.10
N HIS A 260 -29.79 14.66 -13.14
CA HIS A 260 -29.56 14.84 -14.58
C HIS A 260 -28.58 13.83 -15.21
N THR A 261 -29.11 12.70 -15.69
CA THR A 261 -29.34 12.41 -17.12
C THR A 261 -30.03 11.06 -17.26
#